data_AF-A0A946TW29-F1
#
_entry.id   AF-A0A946TW29-F1
#
_cell.length_a   1.000
_cell.length_b   1.000
_cell.length_c   1.000
_cell.angle_alpha   90.00
_cell.angle_beta   90.00
_cell.angle_gamma   90.00
#
_symmetry.space_group_name_H-M   'P 1'
#
loop_
_entity.id
_entity.type
_entity.pdbx_description
1 polymer ?
#
loop_
_entity_poly.entity_id
_entity_poly.type
_entity_poly.pdbx_seq_one_letter_code
_entity_poly.pdbx_strand_id
1 'polypeptide(L)'
;MMQIRSIMTKSQLRLILFLAHCFFVLCATPSSHAKILDYFKKDLSKVPTKEKLTTQEPLAQKKLDQALNYEKNGMKSKAVSQYQYIIKNYPFTSSAPTSQFKLAEHFMEKGKLKKAFSSFQDFVDKYKSSPHYIKAIQSQYDIARSAQAQNSNHKVFFLPKKFQQSDLLEWFTSIIDNAPFSSLAPLAQFAIAELYQADEKPSLAISAYQSLVDKHPNHPKSPEAQFRIGEIARQKIEAGSRDHANIVSARNAMEDVIVAYENSPRAKEAKIALAKFEIIEAKQFYETGLFYEKQNQLRSAVIYYEKASNSKDPKIRNNALKKLASFQKNSPIQGASKVKTPIEKEPNGDLPLSPRSDSNKTISNEKKGPVILPPPPSES
;
A
#
# COMPACT_ATOMS: atom_id res chain seq x y z
N MET A 1 27.09 -46.44 -30.23
CA MET A 1 26.69 -45.63 -29.07
C MET A 1 26.35 -44.25 -29.61
N MET A 2 25.20 -43.61 -29.37
CA MET A 2 24.43 -43.49 -28.15
C MET A 2 23.02 -43.03 -28.56
N GLN A 3 21.97 -43.78 -28.20
CA GLN A 3 20.59 -43.32 -28.38
C GLN A 3 20.24 -42.30 -27.31
N ILE A 4 19.71 -41.13 -27.69
CA ILE A 4 18.99 -40.24 -26.79
C ILE A 4 17.54 -40.20 -27.27
N ARG A 5 16.73 -41.13 -26.74
CA ARG A 5 15.26 -41.01 -26.78
C ARG A 5 14.86 -40.06 -25.66
N SER A 6 14.58 -38.80 -25.99
CA SER A 6 13.94 -37.87 -25.06
C SER A 6 12.46 -38.27 -24.92
N ILE A 7 12.10 -38.81 -23.75
CA ILE A 7 10.72 -39.16 -23.42
C ILE A 7 10.04 -37.87 -22.95
N MET A 8 9.25 -37.27 -23.84
CA MET A 8 8.41 -36.11 -23.51
C MET A 8 7.41 -36.50 -22.41
N THR A 9 7.40 -35.78 -21.29
CA THR A 9 6.49 -36.10 -20.17
C THR A 9 5.04 -35.74 -20.53
N LYS A 10 4.06 -36.46 -19.96
CA LYS A 10 2.61 -36.21 -20.21
C LYS A 10 2.19 -34.76 -19.93
N SER A 11 2.91 -34.06 -19.05
CA SER A 11 2.69 -32.63 -18.76
C SER A 11 3.12 -31.72 -19.92
N GLN A 12 4.27 -32.00 -20.53
CA GLN A 12 4.79 -31.27 -21.70
C GLN A 12 3.90 -31.47 -22.93
N LEU A 13 3.37 -32.67 -23.13
CA LEU A 13 2.41 -32.95 -24.22
C LEU A 13 1.08 -32.21 -24.00
N ARG A 14 0.60 -32.09 -22.76
CA ARG A 14 -0.62 -31.33 -22.43
C ARG A 14 -0.42 -29.82 -22.61
N LEU A 15 0.75 -29.29 -22.28
CA LEU A 15 1.06 -27.86 -22.49
C LEU A 15 1.15 -27.52 -23.98
N ILE A 16 1.78 -28.37 -24.79
CA ILE A 16 1.87 -28.18 -26.24
C ILE A 16 0.48 -28.32 -26.88
N LEU A 17 -0.33 -29.29 -26.45
CA LEU A 17 -1.71 -29.43 -26.93
C LEU A 17 -2.57 -28.24 -26.51
N PHE A 18 -2.39 -27.70 -25.30
CA PHE A 18 -3.12 -26.52 -24.82
C PHE A 18 -2.72 -25.25 -25.59
N LEU A 19 -1.43 -25.05 -25.85
CA LEU A 19 -0.93 -23.94 -26.67
C LEU A 19 -1.36 -24.07 -28.15
N ALA A 20 -1.37 -25.28 -28.70
CA ALA A 20 -1.88 -25.56 -30.03
C ALA A 20 -3.41 -25.36 -30.11
N HIS A 21 -4.16 -25.71 -29.06
CA HIS A 21 -5.60 -25.45 -28.98
C HIS A 21 -5.90 -23.96 -28.84
N CYS A 22 -5.11 -23.21 -28.05
CA CYS A 22 -5.22 -21.75 -27.97
C CYS A 22 -4.92 -21.09 -29.32
N PHE A 23 -3.93 -21.58 -30.07
CA PHE A 23 -3.62 -21.09 -31.41
C PHE A 23 -4.70 -21.46 -32.45
N PHE A 24 -5.26 -22.66 -32.35
CA PHE A 24 -6.33 -23.12 -33.25
C PHE A 24 -7.67 -22.44 -32.96
N VAL A 25 -7.99 -22.15 -31.69
CA VAL A 25 -9.18 -21.37 -31.28
C VAL A 25 -9.03 -19.89 -31.67
N LEU A 26 -7.81 -19.35 -31.72
CA LEU A 26 -7.55 -18.02 -32.29
C LEU A 26 -7.77 -18.00 -33.82
N CYS A 27 -7.46 -19.10 -34.52
CA CYS A 27 -7.50 -19.20 -35.98
C CYS A 27 -8.82 -19.74 -36.57
N ALA A 28 -9.70 -20.35 -35.77
CA ALA A 28 -10.92 -21.02 -36.26
C ALA A 28 -12.19 -20.14 -36.29
N THR A 29 -12.07 -18.81 -36.32
CA THR A 29 -13.18 -17.94 -36.76
C THR A 29 -12.71 -16.97 -37.85
N PRO A 30 -13.07 -17.19 -39.13
CA PRO A 30 -12.70 -16.28 -40.21
C PRO A 30 -13.38 -14.89 -40.08
N SER A 31 -14.30 -14.70 -39.12
CA SER A 31 -14.96 -13.41 -38.87
C SER A 31 -14.24 -12.47 -37.88
N SER A 32 -13.22 -12.96 -37.15
CA SER A 32 -12.54 -12.18 -36.10
C SER A 32 -11.22 -11.56 -36.58
N HIS A 33 -10.55 -12.19 -37.56
CA HIS A 33 -9.35 -11.68 -38.20
C HIS A 33 -9.60 -10.39 -38.99
N ALA A 34 -10.76 -10.27 -39.65
CA ALA A 34 -11.15 -9.06 -40.35
C ALA A 34 -11.34 -7.87 -39.39
N LYS A 35 -11.86 -8.10 -38.18
CA LYS A 35 -12.17 -7.04 -37.21
C LYS A 35 -10.94 -6.47 -36.49
N ILE A 36 -9.94 -7.28 -36.16
CA ILE A 36 -8.68 -6.79 -35.58
C ILE A 36 -7.90 -6.00 -36.64
N LEU A 37 -7.82 -6.50 -37.88
CA LEU A 37 -7.13 -5.80 -38.96
C LEU A 37 -7.85 -4.49 -39.32
N ASP A 38 -9.19 -4.45 -39.32
CA ASP A 38 -9.96 -3.23 -39.55
C ASP A 38 -9.86 -2.24 -38.37
N TYR A 39 -9.73 -2.74 -37.14
CA TYR A 39 -9.42 -1.93 -35.95
C TYR A 39 -8.06 -1.24 -36.09
N PHE A 40 -7.02 -1.97 -36.52
CA PHE A 40 -5.70 -1.39 -36.79
C PHE A 40 -5.69 -0.48 -38.04
N LYS A 41 -6.41 -0.81 -39.12
CA LYS A 41 -6.49 0.03 -40.32
C LYS A 41 -7.08 1.41 -40.05
N LYS A 42 -8.10 1.50 -39.20
CA LYS A 42 -8.76 2.78 -38.86
C LYS A 42 -7.86 3.74 -38.08
N ASP A 43 -6.88 3.22 -37.36
CA ASP A 43 -5.89 4.03 -36.63
C ASP A 43 -4.63 4.30 -37.45
N LEU A 44 -4.18 3.32 -38.26
CA LEU A 44 -3.09 3.50 -39.21
C LEU A 44 -3.42 4.52 -40.31
N SER A 45 -4.68 4.67 -40.71
CA SER A 45 -5.09 5.67 -41.71
C SER A 45 -4.87 7.12 -41.26
N LYS A 46 -4.68 7.36 -39.96
CA LYS A 46 -4.36 8.69 -39.42
C LYS A 46 -2.86 8.98 -39.42
N VAL A 47 -2.02 7.94 -39.47
CA VAL A 47 -0.57 8.08 -39.50
C VAL A 47 -0.17 8.60 -40.89
N PRO A 48 0.45 9.78 -41.00
CA PRO A 48 0.86 10.33 -42.29
C PRO A 48 1.92 9.45 -42.94
N THR A 49 1.95 9.41 -44.28
CA THR A 49 3.06 8.82 -45.03
C THR A 49 4.36 9.55 -44.67
N LYS A 50 5.50 8.87 -44.80
CA LYS A 50 6.82 9.45 -44.52
C LYS A 50 7.04 10.77 -45.26
N GLU A 51 6.69 10.82 -46.55
CA GLU A 51 6.79 12.02 -47.38
C GLU A 51 5.93 13.17 -46.84
N LYS A 52 4.68 12.89 -46.48
CA LYS A 52 3.80 13.90 -45.86
C LYS A 52 4.38 14.41 -44.55
N LEU A 53 4.92 13.53 -43.71
CA LEU A 53 5.56 13.94 -42.46
C LEU A 53 6.79 14.83 -42.72
N THR A 54 7.63 14.48 -43.69
CA THR A 54 8.79 15.31 -44.10
C THR A 54 8.37 16.71 -44.54
N THR A 55 7.23 16.87 -45.24
CA THR A 55 6.71 18.20 -45.61
C THR A 55 6.10 18.96 -44.43
N GLN A 56 5.52 18.24 -43.46
CA GLN A 56 4.86 18.85 -42.29
C GLN A 56 5.84 19.31 -41.22
N GLU A 57 6.96 18.63 -41.04
CA GLU A 57 7.99 18.97 -40.04
C GLU A 57 8.43 20.44 -40.08
N PRO A 58 8.94 21.01 -41.20
CA PRO A 58 9.38 22.40 -41.23
C PRO A 58 8.22 23.40 -41.00
N LEU A 59 7.00 23.06 -41.41
CA LEU A 59 5.82 23.89 -41.21
C LEU A 59 5.42 23.93 -39.73
N ALA A 60 5.43 22.76 -39.06
CA ALA A 60 5.17 22.64 -37.64
C ALA A 60 6.26 23.32 -36.82
N GLN A 61 7.53 23.16 -37.20
CA GLN A 61 8.65 23.80 -36.53
C GLN A 61 8.56 25.33 -36.59
N LYS A 62 8.28 25.89 -37.77
CA LYS A 62 8.06 27.35 -37.92
C LYS A 62 6.93 27.86 -37.02
N LYS A 63 5.86 27.08 -36.86
CA LYS A 63 4.74 27.42 -35.98
C LYS A 63 5.13 27.35 -34.51
N LEU A 64 5.94 26.37 -34.13
CA LEU A 64 6.46 26.25 -32.77
C LEU A 64 7.38 27.43 -32.43
N ASP A 65 8.27 27.81 -33.33
CA ASP A 65 9.16 28.97 -33.14
C ASP A 65 8.36 30.26 -32.96
N GLN A 66 7.29 30.46 -33.74
CA GLN A 66 6.35 31.57 -33.56
C GLN A 66 5.67 31.54 -32.19
N ALA A 67 5.22 30.36 -31.74
CA ALA A 67 4.55 30.19 -30.45
C ALA A 67 5.50 30.54 -29.29
N LEU A 68 6.72 30.03 -29.32
CA LEU A 68 7.76 30.30 -28.33
C LEU A 68 8.14 31.78 -28.31
N ASN A 69 8.23 32.43 -29.48
CA ASN A 69 8.44 33.87 -29.54
C ASN A 69 7.27 34.65 -28.92
N TYR A 70 6.02 34.26 -29.16
CA TYR A 70 4.87 34.89 -28.50
C TYR A 70 4.91 34.72 -26.98
N GLU A 71 5.28 33.54 -26.48
CA GLU A 71 5.45 33.26 -25.05
C GLU A 71 6.52 34.17 -24.44
N LYS A 72 7.70 34.27 -25.07
CA LYS A 72 8.80 35.15 -24.65
C LYS A 72 8.40 36.62 -24.55
N ASN A 73 7.52 37.07 -25.45
CA ASN A 73 6.99 38.43 -25.47
C ASN A 73 5.73 38.62 -24.60
N GLY A 74 5.38 37.65 -23.75
CA GLY A 74 4.22 37.73 -22.85
C GLY A 74 2.86 37.58 -23.55
N MET A 75 2.83 37.34 -24.87
CA MET A 75 1.60 37.17 -25.67
C MET A 75 1.02 35.76 -25.53
N LYS A 76 0.73 35.34 -24.29
CA LYS A 76 0.36 33.95 -23.95
C LYS A 76 -0.83 33.41 -24.76
N SER A 77 -1.86 34.22 -25.01
CA SER A 77 -3.02 33.77 -25.80
C SER A 77 -2.65 33.41 -27.24
N LYS A 78 -1.76 34.18 -27.87
CA LYS A 78 -1.30 33.89 -29.24
C LYS A 78 -0.44 32.63 -29.27
N ALA A 79 0.42 32.44 -28.28
CA ALA A 79 1.21 31.22 -28.13
C ALA A 79 0.32 29.98 -28.00
N VAL A 80 -0.67 30.02 -27.11
CA VAL A 80 -1.67 28.94 -26.93
C VAL A 80 -2.38 28.59 -28.22
N SER A 81 -2.82 29.59 -28.99
CA SER A 81 -3.47 29.34 -30.29
C SER A 81 -2.53 28.63 -31.28
N GLN A 82 -1.24 28.97 -31.30
CA GLN A 82 -0.27 28.27 -32.16
C GLN A 82 -0.02 26.83 -31.66
N TYR A 83 0.12 26.61 -30.35
CA TYR A 83 0.28 25.25 -29.80
C TYR A 83 -0.92 24.37 -30.16
N GLN A 84 -2.14 24.86 -29.95
CA GLN A 84 -3.37 24.16 -30.32
C GLN A 84 -3.44 23.86 -31.83
N TYR A 85 -3.00 24.81 -32.66
CA TYR A 85 -2.93 24.61 -34.10
C TYR A 85 -1.97 23.46 -34.47
N ILE A 86 -0.79 23.40 -33.85
CA ILE A 86 0.19 22.33 -34.09
C ILE A 86 -0.38 20.99 -33.65
N ILE A 87 -0.92 20.90 -32.44
CA ILE A 87 -1.51 19.66 -31.89
C ILE A 87 -2.63 19.14 -32.80
N LYS A 88 -3.47 20.03 -33.34
CA LYS A 88 -4.59 19.65 -34.21
C LYS A 88 -4.15 19.24 -35.61
N ASN A 89 -3.24 19.99 -36.24
CA ASN A 89 -2.94 19.85 -37.67
C ASN A 89 -1.65 19.06 -37.96
N TYR A 90 -0.75 18.98 -36.99
CA TYR A 90 0.55 18.32 -37.09
C TYR A 90 0.82 17.36 -35.92
N PRO A 91 -0.14 16.50 -35.48
CA PRO A 91 0.01 15.70 -34.25
C PRO A 91 1.17 14.69 -34.25
N PHE A 92 1.74 14.37 -35.42
CA PHE A 92 2.81 13.38 -35.57
C PHE A 92 4.20 14.00 -35.74
N THR A 93 4.32 15.33 -35.80
CA THR A 93 5.61 15.99 -35.97
C THR A 93 6.35 16.12 -34.66
N SER A 94 7.67 16.31 -34.74
CA SER A 94 8.56 16.56 -33.60
C SER A 94 8.14 17.78 -32.75
N SER A 95 7.41 18.73 -33.34
CA SER A 95 6.91 19.94 -32.67
C SER A 95 5.66 19.71 -31.80
N ALA A 96 4.90 18.64 -32.06
CA ALA A 96 3.63 18.38 -31.38
C ALA A 96 3.78 18.04 -29.89
N PRO A 97 4.74 17.19 -29.46
CA PRO A 97 5.02 16.95 -28.04
C PRO A 97 5.30 18.26 -27.29
N THR A 98 6.23 19.07 -27.77
CA THR A 98 6.59 20.35 -27.14
C THR A 98 5.39 21.28 -27.04
N SER A 99 4.55 21.34 -28.08
CA SER A 99 3.34 22.15 -28.10
C SER A 99 2.30 21.69 -27.07
N GLN A 100 2.07 20.38 -26.97
CA GLN A 100 1.15 19.80 -25.98
C GLN A 100 1.65 20.04 -24.56
N PHE A 101 2.96 19.85 -24.31
CA PHE A 101 3.58 20.12 -23.02
C PHE A 101 3.42 21.58 -22.62
N LYS A 102 3.73 22.51 -23.54
CA LYS A 102 3.58 23.96 -23.33
C LYS A 102 2.13 24.39 -23.09
N LEU A 103 1.18 23.77 -23.78
CA LEU A 103 -0.24 24.00 -23.55
C LEU A 103 -0.67 23.55 -22.13
N ALA A 104 -0.17 22.41 -21.67
CA ALA A 104 -0.42 21.92 -20.32
C ALA A 104 0.18 22.85 -19.24
N GLU A 105 1.43 23.31 -19.43
CA GLU A 105 2.07 24.32 -18.58
C GLU A 105 1.20 25.58 -18.48
N HIS A 106 0.67 26.08 -19.60
CA HIS A 106 -0.21 27.26 -19.59
C HIS A 106 -1.46 27.05 -18.73
N PHE A 107 -2.10 25.87 -18.79
CA PHE A 107 -3.25 25.58 -17.92
C PHE A 107 -2.85 25.50 -16.44
N MET A 108 -1.66 24.96 -16.15
CA MET A 108 -1.11 24.90 -14.80
C MET A 108 -0.86 26.31 -14.25
N GLU A 109 -0.24 27.20 -15.02
CA GLU A 109 -0.03 28.61 -14.65
C GLU A 109 -1.34 29.37 -14.39
N LYS A 110 -2.40 29.02 -15.12
CA LYS A 110 -3.75 29.61 -14.92
C LYS A 110 -4.49 29.01 -13.73
N GLY A 111 -3.90 28.07 -12.99
CA GLY A 111 -4.53 27.36 -11.86
C GLY A 111 -5.66 26.42 -12.29
N LYS A 112 -5.80 26.13 -13.59
CA LYS A 112 -6.84 25.25 -14.14
C LYS A 112 -6.41 23.79 -14.02
N LEU A 113 -6.23 23.32 -12.78
CA LEU A 113 -5.59 22.05 -12.45
C LEU A 113 -6.17 20.83 -13.21
N LYS A 114 -7.51 20.69 -13.29
CA LYS A 114 -8.11 19.57 -14.05
C LYS A 114 -7.73 19.60 -15.53
N LYS A 115 -7.73 20.78 -16.16
CA LYS A 115 -7.35 20.94 -17.58
C LYS A 115 -5.86 20.71 -17.78
N ALA A 116 -5.03 21.17 -16.83
CA ALA A 116 -3.60 20.94 -16.86
C ALA A 116 -3.27 19.43 -16.75
N PHE A 117 -3.87 18.74 -15.77
CA PHE A 117 -3.68 17.30 -15.60
C PHE A 117 -4.09 16.52 -16.85
N SER A 118 -5.29 16.79 -17.39
CA SER A 118 -5.77 16.16 -18.62
C SER A 118 -4.86 16.46 -19.82
N SER A 119 -4.33 17.69 -19.95
CA SER A 119 -3.42 18.04 -21.05
C SER A 119 -2.07 17.34 -20.93
N PHE A 120 -1.56 17.14 -19.70
CA PHE A 120 -0.37 16.31 -19.47
C PHE A 120 -0.67 14.83 -19.68
N GLN A 121 -1.85 14.34 -19.32
CA GLN A 121 -2.25 12.96 -19.60
C GLN A 121 -2.29 12.68 -21.11
N ASP A 122 -2.89 13.59 -21.89
CA ASP A 122 -2.85 13.57 -23.36
C ASP A 122 -1.42 13.50 -23.90
N PHE A 123 -0.48 14.23 -23.28
CA PHE A 123 0.92 14.20 -23.66
C PHE A 123 1.54 12.83 -23.38
N VAL A 124 1.32 12.30 -22.17
CA VAL A 124 1.86 11.00 -21.70
C VAL A 124 1.33 9.86 -22.56
N ASP A 125 0.08 9.91 -22.97
CA ASP A 125 -0.54 8.86 -23.80
C ASP A 125 0.03 8.85 -25.23
N LYS A 126 0.22 10.04 -25.81
CA LYS A 126 0.57 10.20 -27.24
C LYS A 126 2.08 10.26 -27.50
N TYR A 127 2.87 10.77 -26.56
CA TYR A 127 4.28 11.14 -26.78
C TYR A 127 5.23 10.47 -25.79
N LYS A 128 5.09 9.16 -25.61
CA LYS A 128 5.89 8.34 -24.66
C LYS A 128 7.40 8.39 -24.88
N SER A 129 7.85 8.60 -26.12
CA SER A 129 9.26 8.72 -26.49
C SER A 129 9.83 10.13 -26.31
N SER A 130 9.01 11.12 -25.94
CA SER A 130 9.47 12.50 -25.81
C SER A 130 10.44 12.66 -24.62
N PRO A 131 11.50 13.48 -24.76
CA PRO A 131 12.36 13.86 -23.63
C PRO A 131 11.61 14.52 -22.46
N HIS A 132 10.40 15.04 -22.70
CA HIS A 132 9.58 15.66 -21.66
C HIS A 132 8.67 14.67 -20.92
N TYR A 133 8.70 13.37 -21.23
CA TYR A 133 7.84 12.36 -20.60
C TYR A 133 7.90 12.38 -19.07
N ILE A 134 9.09 12.23 -18.49
CA ILE A 134 9.25 12.21 -17.04
C ILE A 134 8.87 13.56 -16.41
N LYS A 135 9.15 14.68 -17.10
CA LYS A 135 8.73 16.01 -16.64
C LYS A 135 7.20 16.16 -16.63
N ALA A 136 6.50 15.58 -17.60
CA ALA A 136 5.04 15.61 -17.65
C ALA A 136 4.42 14.82 -16.50
N ILE A 137 4.96 13.63 -16.19
CA ILE A 137 4.53 12.83 -15.03
C ILE A 137 4.80 13.58 -13.72
N GLN A 138 5.96 14.25 -13.59
CA GLN A 138 6.24 15.12 -12.45
C GLN A 138 5.20 16.22 -12.30
N SER A 139 4.87 16.93 -13.39
CA SER A 139 3.84 17.97 -13.36
C SER A 139 2.46 17.42 -13.01
N GLN A 140 2.10 16.21 -13.46
CA GLN A 140 0.87 15.53 -13.04
C GLN A 140 0.84 15.30 -11.52
N TYR A 141 1.95 14.82 -10.94
CA TYR A 141 2.07 14.62 -9.50
C TYR A 141 1.93 15.94 -8.74
N ASP A 142 2.60 17.00 -9.19
CA ASP A 142 2.55 18.33 -8.57
C ASP A 142 1.13 18.91 -8.61
N ILE A 143 0.42 18.73 -9.73
CA ILE A 143 -0.98 19.12 -9.89
C ILE A 143 -1.87 18.34 -8.94
N ALA A 144 -1.72 17.02 -8.86
CA ALA A 144 -2.51 16.16 -7.98
C ALA A 144 -2.28 16.51 -6.50
N ARG A 145 -1.04 16.78 -6.09
CA ARG A 145 -0.71 17.25 -4.74
C ARG A 145 -1.27 18.63 -4.45
N SER A 146 -1.18 19.57 -5.38
CA SER A 146 -1.79 20.89 -5.23
C SER A 146 -3.31 20.82 -5.07
N ALA A 147 -3.98 19.97 -5.86
CA ALA A 147 -5.41 19.74 -5.77
C ALA A 147 -5.81 19.06 -4.44
N GLN A 148 -5.04 18.07 -3.99
CA GLN A 148 -5.23 17.44 -2.67
C GLN A 148 -5.08 18.45 -1.52
N ALA A 149 -4.06 19.32 -1.56
CA ALA A 149 -3.85 20.34 -0.54
C ALA A 149 -5.00 21.37 -0.49
N GLN A 150 -5.55 21.75 -1.66
CA GLN A 150 -6.74 22.62 -1.73
C GLN A 150 -7.98 21.98 -1.08
N ASN A 151 -8.10 20.64 -1.14
CA ASN A 151 -9.15 19.92 -0.45
C ASN A 151 -8.92 19.82 1.07
N SER A 152 -7.67 19.63 1.51
CA SER A 152 -7.35 19.52 2.95
C SER A 152 -7.48 20.85 3.69
N ASN A 153 -7.20 21.97 3.03
CA ASN A 153 -7.34 23.32 3.60
C ASN A 153 -8.79 23.82 3.64
N HIS A 154 -9.75 22.98 3.27
CA HIS A 154 -11.16 23.29 3.26
C HIS A 154 -11.73 23.31 4.69
N LYS A 155 -11.58 24.46 5.37
CA LYS A 155 -12.03 24.66 6.77
C LYS A 155 -13.55 24.77 6.94
N VAL A 156 -14.32 24.79 5.86
CA VAL A 156 -15.75 25.11 5.90
C VAL A 156 -16.57 23.89 5.52
N PHE A 157 -17.02 23.10 6.51
CA PHE A 157 -17.64 21.78 6.30
C PHE A 157 -18.82 21.74 5.30
N PHE A 158 -19.58 22.83 5.13
CA PHE A 158 -20.79 22.89 4.29
C PHE A 158 -20.55 23.19 2.80
N LEU A 159 -19.33 23.56 2.39
CA LEU A 159 -19.01 23.76 0.96
C LEU A 159 -18.55 22.44 0.31
N PRO A 160 -18.93 22.18 -0.95
CA PRO A 160 -18.39 21.03 -1.66
C PRO A 160 -16.89 21.22 -1.89
N LYS A 161 -16.11 20.15 -1.63
CA LYS A 161 -14.68 20.11 -1.97
C LYS A 161 -14.50 20.44 -3.45
N LYS A 162 -13.49 21.25 -3.77
CA LYS A 162 -13.22 21.71 -5.14
C LYS A 162 -12.88 20.57 -6.10
N PHE A 163 -12.22 19.53 -5.57
CA PHE A 163 -11.90 18.31 -6.31
C PHE A 163 -12.59 17.12 -5.67
N GLN A 164 -13.18 16.26 -6.49
CA GLN A 164 -13.72 15.00 -5.97
C GLN A 164 -12.56 14.09 -5.60
N GLN A 165 -12.76 13.30 -4.55
CA GLN A 165 -11.72 12.36 -4.13
C GLN A 165 -11.46 11.27 -5.17
N SER A 166 -12.51 10.85 -5.89
CA SER A 166 -12.40 9.93 -7.03
C SER A 166 -11.43 10.46 -8.09
N ASP A 167 -11.53 11.75 -8.43
CA ASP A 167 -10.64 12.38 -9.41
C ASP A 167 -9.18 12.31 -8.93
N LEU A 168 -8.92 12.57 -7.65
CA LEU A 168 -7.57 12.52 -7.09
C LEU A 168 -7.01 11.09 -7.04
N LEU A 169 -7.84 10.10 -6.70
CA LEU A 169 -7.46 8.70 -6.73
C LEU A 169 -7.10 8.27 -8.17
N GLU A 170 -7.92 8.66 -9.16
CA GLU A 170 -7.64 8.40 -10.57
C GLU A 170 -6.32 9.04 -11.00
N TRP A 171 -6.07 10.29 -10.62
CA TRP A 171 -4.85 11.01 -10.98
C TRP A 171 -3.58 10.39 -10.39
N PHE A 172 -3.60 10.02 -9.11
CA PHE A 172 -2.45 9.34 -8.51
C PHE A 172 -2.26 7.92 -9.06
N THR A 173 -3.35 7.23 -9.37
CA THR A 173 -3.28 5.88 -9.98
C THR A 173 -2.65 5.97 -11.37
N SER A 174 -3.05 6.94 -12.20
CA SER A 174 -2.48 7.08 -13.54
C SER A 174 -0.98 7.41 -13.52
N ILE A 175 -0.49 8.14 -12.51
CA ILE A 175 0.95 8.38 -12.32
C ILE A 175 1.70 7.07 -12.07
N ILE A 176 1.14 6.17 -11.25
CA ILE A 176 1.73 4.85 -10.98
C ILE A 176 1.70 4.00 -12.26
N ASP A 177 0.58 3.98 -12.98
CA ASP A 177 0.41 3.18 -14.20
C ASP A 177 1.33 3.64 -15.33
N ASN A 178 1.50 4.95 -15.49
CA ASN A 178 2.33 5.54 -16.56
C ASN A 178 3.82 5.53 -16.22
N ALA A 179 4.19 5.44 -14.95
CA ALA A 179 5.59 5.50 -14.50
C ALA A 179 5.86 4.60 -13.26
N PRO A 180 5.62 3.28 -13.34
CA PRO A 180 5.64 2.37 -12.17
C PRO A 180 7.01 2.23 -11.52
N PHE A 181 8.09 2.48 -12.26
CA PHE A 181 9.47 2.41 -11.77
C PHE A 181 10.06 3.80 -11.43
N SER A 182 9.27 4.87 -11.53
CA SER A 182 9.73 6.21 -11.18
C SER A 182 9.80 6.39 -9.67
N SER A 183 10.59 7.37 -9.22
CA SER A 183 10.57 7.82 -7.82
C SER A 183 9.22 8.42 -7.39
N LEU A 184 8.33 8.70 -8.35
CA LEU A 184 6.99 9.22 -8.09
C LEU A 184 5.97 8.14 -7.74
N ALA A 185 6.16 6.90 -8.20
CA ALA A 185 5.25 5.80 -7.90
C ALA A 185 5.04 5.58 -6.38
N PRO A 186 6.09 5.45 -5.54
CA PRO A 186 5.90 5.36 -4.09
C PRO A 186 5.26 6.63 -3.49
N LEU A 187 5.55 7.81 -4.04
CA LEU A 187 4.96 9.06 -3.54
C LEU A 187 3.46 9.17 -3.86
N ALA A 188 3.04 8.73 -5.03
CA ALA A 188 1.65 8.64 -5.46
C ALA A 188 0.90 7.57 -4.66
N GLN A 189 1.52 6.41 -4.42
CA GLN A 189 0.95 5.36 -3.56
C GLN A 189 0.72 5.86 -2.12
N PHE A 190 1.67 6.62 -1.58
CA PHE A 190 1.51 7.27 -0.28
C PHE A 190 0.33 8.27 -0.29
N ALA A 191 0.20 9.05 -1.37
CA ALA A 191 -0.90 10.02 -1.51
C ALA A 191 -2.27 9.34 -1.57
N ILE A 192 -2.39 8.20 -2.26
CA ILE A 192 -3.60 7.37 -2.30
C ILE A 192 -3.98 6.91 -0.90
N ALA A 193 -3.02 6.45 -0.11
CA ALA A 193 -3.26 6.04 1.27
C ALA A 193 -3.76 7.21 2.14
N GLU A 194 -3.18 8.41 1.99
CA GLU A 194 -3.64 9.62 2.67
C GLU A 194 -5.08 10.00 2.27
N LEU A 195 -5.46 9.81 1.00
CA LEU A 195 -6.84 10.05 0.55
C LEU A 195 -7.82 9.09 1.21
N TYR A 196 -7.50 7.79 1.26
CA TYR A 196 -8.35 6.82 1.97
C TYR A 196 -8.43 7.09 3.47
N GLN A 197 -7.32 7.51 4.08
CA GLN A 197 -7.30 7.86 5.50
C GLN A 197 -8.17 9.10 5.78
N ALA A 198 -8.11 10.12 4.93
CA ALA A 198 -8.93 11.33 5.06
C ALA A 198 -10.43 11.09 4.80
N ASP A 199 -10.77 9.98 4.14
CA ASP A 199 -12.15 9.55 3.85
C ASP A 199 -12.68 8.53 4.86
N GLU A 200 -11.98 8.36 5.99
CA GLU A 200 -12.34 7.43 7.06
C GLU A 200 -12.51 5.98 6.57
N LYS A 201 -11.70 5.58 5.57
CA LYS A 201 -11.63 4.21 5.03
C LYS A 201 -10.36 3.51 5.50
N PRO A 202 -10.25 3.14 6.79
CA PRO A 202 -9.00 2.66 7.39
C PRO A 202 -8.45 1.41 6.70
N SER A 203 -9.31 0.47 6.30
CA SER A 203 -8.88 -0.77 5.64
C SER A 203 -8.19 -0.51 4.31
N LEU A 204 -8.71 0.42 3.51
CA LEU A 204 -8.11 0.80 2.22
C LEU A 204 -6.84 1.63 2.43
N ALA A 205 -6.81 2.50 3.42
CA ALA A 205 -5.63 3.28 3.77
C ALA A 205 -4.47 2.36 4.20
N ILE A 206 -4.73 1.39 5.09
CA ILE A 206 -3.74 0.40 5.53
C ILE A 206 -3.23 -0.38 4.32
N SER A 207 -4.12 -0.89 3.47
CA SER A 207 -3.71 -1.64 2.27
C SER A 207 -2.82 -0.81 1.34
N ALA A 208 -3.15 0.47 1.14
CA ALA A 208 -2.37 1.36 0.31
C ALA A 208 -0.99 1.71 0.92
N TYR A 209 -0.91 1.95 2.23
CA TYR A 209 0.37 2.13 2.93
C TYR A 209 1.22 0.86 2.90
N GLN A 210 0.60 -0.31 3.14
CA GLN A 210 1.29 -1.60 3.11
C GLN A 210 1.87 -1.88 1.73
N SER A 211 1.12 -1.61 0.65
CA SER A 211 1.64 -1.78 -0.72
C SER A 211 2.89 -0.93 -0.98
N LEU A 212 3.04 0.23 -0.33
CA LEU A 212 4.25 1.05 -0.46
C LEU A 212 5.41 0.40 0.29
N VAL A 213 5.19 -0.03 1.53
CA VAL A 213 6.20 -0.71 2.36
C VAL A 213 6.70 -1.97 1.68
N ASP A 214 5.80 -2.79 1.15
CA ASP A 214 6.14 -4.06 0.50
C ASP A 214 6.93 -3.86 -0.79
N LYS A 215 6.51 -2.92 -1.64
CA LYS A 215 7.13 -2.71 -2.97
C LYS A 215 8.36 -1.81 -2.92
N HIS A 216 8.45 -0.94 -1.92
CA HIS A 216 9.50 0.07 -1.83
C HIS A 216 10.05 0.20 -0.41
N PRO A 217 10.54 -0.89 0.24
CA PRO A 217 10.90 -0.87 1.65
C PRO A 217 11.99 0.16 2.01
N ASN A 218 12.90 0.47 1.08
CA ASN A 218 14.01 1.41 1.30
C ASN A 218 13.67 2.87 0.94
N HIS A 219 12.45 3.17 0.50
CA HIS A 219 12.08 4.52 0.11
C HIS A 219 11.90 5.44 1.34
N PRO A 220 12.25 6.75 1.27
CA PRO A 220 12.15 7.65 2.42
C PRO A 220 10.75 7.81 3.04
N LYS A 221 9.69 7.44 2.31
CA LYS A 221 8.30 7.43 2.81
C LYS A 221 7.87 6.11 3.47
N SER A 222 8.65 5.05 3.37
CA SER A 222 8.26 3.73 3.89
C SER A 222 8.20 3.68 5.42
N PRO A 223 9.15 4.29 6.17
CA PRO A 223 9.01 4.42 7.62
C PRO A 223 7.76 5.20 8.03
N GLU A 224 7.42 6.26 7.30
CA GLU A 224 6.18 7.02 7.51
C GLU A 224 4.95 6.15 7.23
N ALA A 225 4.93 5.42 6.12
CA ALA A 225 3.80 4.57 5.74
C ALA A 225 3.53 3.48 6.79
N GLN A 226 4.58 2.78 7.24
CA GLN A 226 4.46 1.77 8.29
C GLN A 226 3.96 2.40 9.60
N PHE A 227 4.45 3.59 9.95
CA PHE A 227 3.97 4.30 11.14
C PHE A 227 2.50 4.70 11.03
N ARG A 228 2.03 5.13 9.85
CA ARG A 228 0.62 5.46 9.60
C ARG A 228 -0.30 4.26 9.77
N ILE A 229 0.15 3.04 9.43
CA ILE A 229 -0.60 1.80 9.69
C ILE A 229 -0.83 1.63 11.20
N GLY A 230 0.22 1.80 12.01
CA GLY A 230 0.11 1.77 13.47
C GLY A 230 -0.79 2.87 14.03
N GLU A 231 -0.72 4.09 13.50
CA GLU A 231 -1.57 5.20 13.92
C GLU A 231 -3.06 4.95 13.63
N ILE A 232 -3.39 4.33 12.50
CA ILE A 232 -4.76 3.94 12.18
C ILE A 232 -5.28 2.90 13.19
N ALA A 233 -4.44 1.92 13.57
CA ALA A 233 -4.79 0.97 14.62
C ALA A 233 -4.96 1.65 16.00
N ARG A 234 -4.10 2.62 16.33
CA ARG A 234 -4.20 3.43 17.56
C ARG A 234 -5.51 4.20 17.64
N GLN A 235 -5.95 4.82 16.54
CA GLN A 235 -7.19 5.59 16.50
C GLN A 235 -8.41 4.74 16.88
N LYS A 236 -8.44 3.45 16.52
CA LYS A 236 -9.52 2.52 16.93
C LYS A 236 -9.59 2.35 18.45
N ILE A 237 -8.44 2.26 19.12
CA ILE A 237 -8.35 2.15 20.59
C ILE A 237 -8.91 3.43 21.25
N GLU A 238 -8.55 4.60 20.70
CA GLU A 238 -9.00 5.89 21.23
C GLU A 238 -10.48 6.15 21.02
N ALA A 239 -11.05 5.63 19.93
CA ALA A 239 -12.48 5.65 19.65
C ALA A 239 -13.32 4.75 20.59
N GLY A 240 -12.70 4.09 21.57
CA GLY A 240 -13.39 3.27 22.57
C GLY A 240 -13.35 1.77 22.30
N SER A 241 -12.82 1.34 21.15
CA SER A 241 -12.60 -0.09 20.83
C SER A 241 -11.32 -0.58 21.51
N ARG A 242 -11.31 -0.54 22.85
CA ARG A 242 -10.17 -0.95 23.69
C ARG A 242 -10.15 -2.45 23.96
N ASP A 243 -10.73 -3.28 23.11
CA ASP A 243 -10.56 -4.72 23.25
C ASP A 243 -9.09 -5.12 23.03
N HIS A 244 -8.69 -6.20 23.68
CA HIS A 244 -7.31 -6.68 23.69
C HIS A 244 -6.74 -6.87 22.27
N ALA A 245 -7.57 -7.30 21.30
CA ALA A 245 -7.14 -7.52 19.93
C ALA A 245 -6.70 -6.22 19.23
N ASN A 246 -7.42 -5.10 19.44
CA ASN A 246 -7.04 -3.80 18.86
C ASN A 246 -5.74 -3.25 19.47
N ILE A 247 -5.52 -3.43 20.78
CA ILE A 247 -4.27 -3.06 21.44
C ILE A 247 -3.09 -3.87 20.91
N VAL A 248 -3.25 -5.19 20.80
CA VAL A 248 -2.23 -6.07 20.22
C VAL A 248 -1.94 -5.69 18.78
N SER A 249 -2.95 -5.38 17.97
CA SER A 249 -2.77 -4.95 16.59
C SER A 249 -1.96 -3.65 16.49
N ALA A 250 -2.30 -2.62 17.28
CA ALA A 250 -1.56 -1.36 17.28
C ALA A 250 -0.12 -1.53 17.79
N ARG A 251 0.07 -2.38 18.81
CA ARG A 251 1.39 -2.71 19.36
C ARG A 251 2.27 -3.37 18.31
N ASN A 252 1.79 -4.43 17.68
CA ASN A 252 2.54 -5.16 16.66
C ASN A 252 2.89 -4.23 15.49
N ALA A 253 1.96 -3.38 15.05
CA ALA A 253 2.24 -2.42 13.99
C ALA A 253 3.33 -1.39 14.36
N MET A 254 3.41 -0.95 15.62
CA MET A 254 4.50 -0.09 16.09
C MET A 254 5.82 -0.85 16.23
N GLU A 255 5.80 -2.10 16.67
CA GLU A 255 6.97 -2.98 16.71
C GLU A 255 7.54 -3.17 15.30
N ASP A 256 6.70 -3.36 14.29
CA ASP A 256 7.13 -3.45 12.89
C ASP A 256 7.90 -2.21 12.43
N VAL A 257 7.47 -1.00 12.83
CA VAL A 257 8.22 0.24 12.53
C VAL A 257 9.60 0.21 13.17
N ILE A 258 9.68 -0.24 14.42
CA ILE A 258 10.94 -0.27 15.18
C ILE A 258 11.91 -1.28 14.57
N VAL A 259 11.41 -2.47 14.22
CA VAL A 259 12.21 -3.56 13.66
C VAL A 259 12.66 -3.23 12.24
N ALA A 260 11.74 -2.79 11.38
CA ALA A 260 12.06 -2.52 9.97
C ALA A 260 12.84 -1.22 9.76
N TYR A 261 12.65 -0.22 10.64
CA TYR A 261 13.14 1.15 10.43
C TYR A 261 13.81 1.75 11.68
N GLU A 262 14.61 0.96 12.39
CA GLU A 262 15.19 1.28 13.72
C GLU A 262 15.82 2.69 13.81
N ASN A 263 16.51 3.13 12.75
CA ASN A 263 17.22 4.42 12.71
C ASN A 263 16.35 5.61 12.26
N SER A 264 15.08 5.38 11.93
CA SER A 264 14.17 6.45 11.47
C SER A 264 13.62 7.28 12.64
N PRO A 265 13.23 8.56 12.41
CA PRO A 265 12.48 9.33 13.39
C PRO A 265 11.19 8.61 13.84
N ARG A 266 10.54 7.88 12.93
CA ARG A 266 9.31 7.13 13.21
C ARG A 266 9.51 5.95 14.15
N ALA A 267 10.67 5.30 14.14
CA ALA A 267 10.98 4.28 15.15
C ALA A 267 11.07 4.87 16.56
N LYS A 268 11.56 6.11 16.72
CA LYS A 268 11.58 6.79 18.02
C LYS A 268 10.16 7.09 18.51
N GLU A 269 9.30 7.58 17.62
CA GLU A 269 7.90 7.84 17.93
C GLU A 269 7.12 6.54 18.21
N ALA A 270 7.39 5.48 17.46
CA ALA A 270 6.82 4.16 17.69
C ALA A 270 7.21 3.58 19.05
N LYS A 271 8.47 3.75 19.50
CA LYS A 271 8.91 3.36 20.86
C LYS A 271 8.12 4.09 21.95
N ILE A 272 7.83 5.37 21.75
CA ILE A 272 7.02 6.16 22.69
C ILE A 272 5.56 5.68 22.70
N ALA A 273 4.98 5.42 21.53
CA ALA A 273 3.62 4.88 21.42
C ALA A 273 3.51 3.49 22.07
N LEU A 274 4.49 2.62 21.84
CA LEU A 274 4.57 1.27 22.41
C LEU A 274 4.55 1.30 23.95
N ALA A 275 5.34 2.18 24.57
CA ALA A 275 5.33 2.34 26.03
C ALA A 275 3.95 2.78 26.57
N LYS A 276 3.19 3.58 25.82
CA LYS A 276 1.81 3.94 26.20
C LYS A 276 0.88 2.74 26.10
N PHE A 277 1.00 1.91 25.07
CA PHE A 277 0.18 0.70 24.90
C PHE A 277 0.43 -0.32 26.02
N GLU A 278 1.69 -0.52 26.43
CA GLU A 278 2.03 -1.38 27.57
C GLU A 278 1.34 -0.93 28.87
N ILE A 279 1.24 0.38 29.10
CA ILE A 279 0.54 0.94 30.28
C ILE A 279 -0.98 0.71 30.17
N ILE A 280 -1.57 0.95 29.00
CA ILE A 280 -3.00 0.71 28.75
C ILE A 280 -3.34 -0.77 28.97
N GLU A 281 -2.53 -1.67 28.41
CA GLU A 281 -2.72 -3.11 28.54
C GLU A 281 -2.58 -3.58 29.99
N ALA A 282 -1.56 -3.10 30.72
CA ALA A 282 -1.39 -3.43 32.13
C ALA A 282 -2.57 -2.95 32.99
N LYS A 283 -3.13 -1.78 32.67
CA LYS A 283 -4.34 -1.28 33.34
C LYS A 283 -5.53 -2.24 33.11
N GLN A 284 -5.72 -2.71 31.88
CA GLN A 284 -6.77 -3.67 31.56
C GLN A 284 -6.59 -5.01 32.26
N PHE A 285 -5.37 -5.52 32.33
CA PHE A 285 -5.08 -6.72 33.10
C PHE A 285 -5.42 -6.52 34.57
N TYR A 286 -5.08 -5.37 35.16
CA TYR A 286 -5.43 -5.07 36.55
C TYR A 286 -6.96 -5.03 36.77
N GLU A 287 -7.69 -4.35 35.89
CA GLU A 287 -9.16 -4.27 35.94
C GLU A 287 -9.83 -5.64 35.75
N THR A 288 -9.28 -6.46 34.85
CA THR A 288 -9.74 -7.84 34.64
C THR A 288 -9.48 -8.71 35.87
N GLY A 289 -8.33 -8.52 36.53
CA GLY A 289 -8.02 -9.15 37.81
C GLY A 289 -9.05 -8.81 38.89
N LEU A 290 -9.42 -7.53 39.00
CA LEU A 290 -10.47 -7.08 39.93
C LEU A 290 -11.84 -7.70 39.62
N PHE A 291 -12.18 -7.85 38.35
CA PHE A 291 -13.44 -8.47 37.92
C PHE A 291 -13.53 -9.96 38.32
N TYR A 292 -12.46 -10.72 38.10
CA TYR A 292 -12.40 -12.13 38.50
C TYR A 292 -12.32 -12.31 40.02
N GLU A 293 -11.62 -11.42 40.73
CA GLU A 293 -11.60 -11.39 42.19
C GLU A 293 -13.02 -11.22 42.77
N LYS A 294 -13.79 -10.26 42.23
CA LYS A 294 -15.20 -10.04 42.63
C LYS A 294 -16.09 -11.26 42.42
N GLN A 295 -15.79 -12.08 41.42
CA GLN A 295 -16.49 -13.35 41.13
C GLN A 295 -15.95 -14.54 41.91
N ASN A 296 -15.03 -14.33 42.86
CA ASN A 296 -14.36 -15.38 43.62
C ASN A 296 -13.54 -16.37 42.76
N GLN A 297 -13.18 -15.99 41.53
CA GLN A 297 -12.34 -16.78 40.63
C GLN A 297 -10.86 -16.44 40.85
N LEU A 298 -10.34 -16.82 42.02
CA LEU A 298 -9.04 -16.36 42.53
C LEU A 298 -7.85 -16.76 41.64
N ARG A 299 -7.86 -17.97 41.05
CA ARG A 299 -6.80 -18.42 40.13
C ARG A 299 -6.70 -17.51 38.91
N SER A 300 -7.83 -17.18 38.29
CA SER A 300 -7.88 -16.27 37.15
C SER A 300 -7.40 -14.87 37.56
N ALA A 301 -7.88 -14.35 38.69
CA ALA A 301 -7.47 -13.05 39.20
C ALA A 301 -5.94 -12.93 39.39
N VAL A 302 -5.30 -13.96 39.96
CA VAL A 302 -3.83 -14.02 40.15
C VAL A 302 -3.09 -13.89 38.81
N ILE A 303 -3.49 -14.65 37.78
CA ILE A 303 -2.86 -14.60 36.45
C ILE A 303 -2.89 -13.17 35.88
N TYR A 304 -4.03 -12.50 35.99
CA TYR A 304 -4.17 -11.13 35.47
C TYR A 304 -3.39 -10.10 36.30
N TYR A 305 -3.33 -10.25 37.61
CA TYR A 305 -2.49 -9.39 38.45
C TYR A 305 -0.98 -9.61 38.21
N GLU A 306 -0.54 -10.84 37.95
CA GLU A 306 0.84 -11.11 37.54
C GLU A 306 1.19 -10.35 36.26
N LYS A 307 0.33 -10.42 35.24
CA LYS A 307 0.51 -9.65 34.00
C LYS A 307 0.57 -8.14 34.27
N ALA A 308 -0.34 -7.61 35.07
CA ALA A 308 -0.37 -6.18 35.43
C ALA A 308 0.87 -5.74 36.25
N SER A 309 1.45 -6.65 37.05
CA SER A 309 2.63 -6.36 37.88
C SER A 309 3.89 -6.10 37.08
N ASN A 310 3.94 -6.55 35.82
CA ASN A 310 5.05 -6.29 34.90
C ASN A 310 5.01 -4.86 34.31
N SER A 311 4.00 -4.05 34.63
CA SER A 311 3.86 -2.69 34.12
C SER A 311 5.05 -1.79 34.47
N LYS A 312 5.44 -0.92 33.54
CA LYS A 312 6.37 0.18 33.80
C LYS A 312 5.75 1.26 34.70
N ASP A 313 4.42 1.40 34.71
CA ASP A 313 3.70 2.31 35.61
C ASP A 313 3.81 1.83 37.07
N PRO A 314 4.49 2.58 37.97
CA PRO A 314 4.66 2.19 39.36
C PRO A 314 3.34 2.03 40.13
N LYS A 315 2.31 2.82 39.80
CA LYS A 315 1.03 2.76 40.50
C LYS A 315 0.30 1.46 40.16
N ILE A 316 0.22 1.10 38.88
CA ILE A 316 -0.40 -0.16 38.43
C ILE A 316 0.37 -1.34 39.01
N ARG A 317 1.71 -1.33 38.85
CA ARG A 317 2.59 -2.38 39.37
C ARG A 317 2.42 -2.61 40.86
N ASN A 318 2.51 -1.55 41.67
CA ASN A 318 2.42 -1.66 43.13
C ASN A 318 1.03 -2.12 43.59
N ASN A 319 -0.03 -1.66 42.93
CA ASN A 319 -1.40 -2.10 43.21
C ASN A 319 -1.60 -3.59 42.89
N ALA A 320 -1.07 -4.06 41.76
CA ALA A 320 -1.12 -5.48 41.38
C ALA A 320 -0.33 -6.35 42.36
N LEU A 321 0.89 -5.94 42.74
CA LEU A 321 1.71 -6.66 43.73
C LEU A 321 1.03 -6.74 45.10
N LYS A 322 0.37 -5.67 45.57
CA LYS A 322 -0.43 -5.69 46.80
C LYS A 322 -1.55 -6.73 46.74
N LYS A 323 -2.26 -6.82 45.61
CA LYS A 323 -3.30 -7.83 45.40
C LYS A 323 -2.74 -9.25 45.44
N LEU A 324 -1.64 -9.51 44.74
CA LEU A 324 -0.94 -10.80 44.75
C LEU A 324 -0.52 -11.23 46.17
N ALA A 325 0.07 -10.33 46.94
CA ALA A 325 0.46 -10.60 48.33
C ALA A 325 -0.75 -10.94 49.23
N SER A 326 -1.90 -10.31 49.00
CA SER A 326 -3.13 -10.60 49.77
C SER A 326 -3.66 -12.03 49.53
N PHE A 327 -3.52 -12.57 48.32
CA PHE A 327 -3.90 -13.96 48.04
C PHE A 327 -2.95 -14.97 48.68
N GLN A 328 -1.65 -14.67 48.75
CA GLN A 328 -0.67 -15.52 49.42
C GLN A 328 -0.90 -15.59 50.95
N LYS A 329 -1.37 -14.50 51.55
CA LYS A 329 -1.67 -14.43 52.99
C LYS A 329 -2.97 -15.15 53.37
N ASN A 330 -3.96 -15.13 52.48
CA ASN A 330 -5.30 -15.70 52.72
C ASN A 330 -5.47 -17.12 52.17
N SER A 331 -4.44 -17.72 51.59
CA SER A 331 -4.41 -19.11 51.17
C SER A 331 -2.96 -19.61 51.14
N PRO A 332 -2.58 -20.64 51.91
CA PRO A 332 -1.39 -21.40 51.57
C PRO A 332 -1.72 -22.14 50.27
N ILE A 333 -1.41 -21.54 49.12
CA ILE A 333 -1.44 -22.25 47.83
C ILE A 333 -0.29 -23.26 47.90
N GLN A 334 -0.52 -24.42 48.53
CA GLN A 334 0.23 -25.63 48.21
C GLN A 334 -0.07 -25.94 46.75
N GLY A 335 0.97 -25.85 45.93
CA GLY A 335 0.87 -26.12 44.50
C GLY A 335 1.54 -25.09 43.61
N ALA A 336 2.72 -24.59 43.99
CA ALA A 336 3.74 -24.40 42.97
C ALA A 336 4.01 -25.78 42.36
N SER A 337 3.39 -26.10 41.22
CA SER A 337 3.96 -27.12 40.34
C SER A 337 5.30 -26.58 39.87
N LYS A 338 6.33 -26.84 40.66
CA LYS A 338 7.63 -27.23 40.12
C LYS A 338 7.32 -28.37 39.16
N VAL A 339 7.29 -28.08 37.86
CA VAL A 339 7.61 -29.10 36.87
C VAL A 339 9.04 -29.50 37.19
N LYS A 340 9.18 -30.58 37.97
CA LYS A 340 10.43 -31.32 38.05
C LYS A 340 10.64 -31.90 36.66
N THR A 341 11.61 -31.37 35.93
CA THR A 341 12.28 -32.10 34.86
C THR A 341 12.87 -33.38 35.48
N PRO A 342 12.48 -34.58 35.03
CA PRO A 342 13.28 -35.77 35.27
C PRO A 342 14.48 -35.70 34.32
N ILE A 343 15.68 -35.66 34.90
CA ILE A 343 16.91 -35.96 34.19
C ILE A 343 16.89 -37.48 33.99
N GLU A 344 16.49 -37.93 32.81
CA GLU A 344 16.70 -39.29 32.35
C GLU A 344 17.94 -39.29 31.46
N LYS A 345 18.94 -40.06 31.88
CA LYS A 345 20.25 -40.20 31.22
C LYS A 345 20.07 -41.02 29.93
N GLU A 346 20.44 -40.46 28.78
CA GLU A 346 20.77 -41.27 27.60
C GLU A 346 22.25 -41.70 27.64
N PRO A 347 22.58 -42.95 27.29
CA PRO A 347 23.91 -43.34 26.85
C PRO A 347 24.05 -43.17 25.33
N ASN A 348 25.25 -42.76 24.91
CA ASN A 348 25.66 -42.60 23.51
C ASN A 348 25.48 -43.87 22.66
N GLY A 349 25.10 -43.70 21.40
CA GLY A 349 25.20 -44.72 20.34
C GLY A 349 24.76 -44.22 18.96
N ASP A 350 25.74 -43.84 18.13
CA ASP A 350 25.85 -43.90 16.66
C ASP A 350 24.66 -43.63 15.71
N LEU A 351 24.86 -42.62 14.83
CA LEU A 351 24.22 -42.40 13.51
C LEU A 351 24.53 -43.57 12.52
N PRO A 352 23.86 -43.77 11.35
CA PRO A 352 23.30 -42.74 10.44
C PRO A 352 22.09 -43.12 9.52
N LEU A 353 21.69 -42.15 8.65
CA LEU A 353 21.04 -42.25 7.31
C LEU A 353 19.49 -42.13 7.14
N SER A 354 19.08 -41.14 6.33
CA SER A 354 17.79 -40.95 5.60
C SER A 354 17.46 -42.11 4.61
N PRO A 355 16.31 -42.22 3.86
CA PRO A 355 15.21 -41.26 3.58
C PRO A 355 13.74 -41.85 3.44
N ARG A 356 12.74 -40.96 3.26
CA ARG A 356 11.40 -41.09 2.58
C ARG A 356 10.49 -42.32 2.84
N SER A 357 9.20 -42.07 3.19
CA SER A 357 8.00 -42.43 2.38
C SER A 357 6.68 -42.34 3.17
N ASP A 358 5.59 -42.22 2.40
CA ASP A 358 4.21 -41.95 2.77
C ASP A 358 3.52 -43.01 3.66
N SER A 359 2.58 -42.56 4.50
CA SER A 359 1.15 -42.97 4.53
C SER A 359 0.53 -43.02 5.93
N ASN A 360 -0.63 -42.37 6.03
CA ASN A 360 -1.80 -42.65 6.86
C ASN A 360 -1.70 -42.91 8.39
N LYS A 361 -2.30 -41.93 9.10
CA LYS A 361 -3.46 -42.10 10.01
C LYS A 361 -3.17 -42.62 11.42
N THR A 362 -2.86 -41.70 12.35
CA THR A 362 -3.29 -41.85 13.76
C THR A 362 -3.41 -40.51 14.49
N ILE A 363 -4.64 -40.22 14.92
CA ILE A 363 -5.10 -39.46 16.10
C ILE A 363 -3.98 -38.75 16.90
N SER A 364 -3.93 -37.41 16.83
CA SER A 364 -3.34 -36.59 17.87
C SER A 364 -4.44 -35.78 18.57
N ASN A 365 -4.83 -36.26 19.75
CA ASN A 365 -5.48 -35.44 20.77
C ASN A 365 -4.43 -34.46 21.31
N GLU A 366 -4.20 -33.36 20.61
CA GLU A 366 -3.63 -32.18 21.25
C GLU A 366 -4.74 -31.56 22.12
N LYS A 367 -4.61 -31.75 23.45
CA LYS A 367 -5.33 -30.93 24.41
C LYS A 367 -4.93 -29.47 24.19
N LYS A 368 -5.67 -28.76 23.34
CA LYS A 368 -5.75 -27.30 23.39
C LYS A 368 -6.21 -26.94 24.79
N GLY A 369 -5.34 -26.26 25.54
CA GLY A 369 -5.73 -25.63 26.80
C GLY A 369 -6.92 -24.68 26.58
N PRO A 370 -7.71 -24.37 27.62
CA PRO A 370 -8.91 -23.57 27.47
C PRO A 370 -8.56 -22.21 26.85
N VAL A 371 -9.25 -21.87 25.75
CA VAL A 371 -9.24 -20.52 25.19
C VAL A 371 -10.02 -19.64 26.16
N ILE A 372 -9.31 -18.88 26.99
CA ILE A 372 -9.91 -17.95 27.95
C ILE A 372 -10.20 -16.65 27.18
N LEU A 373 -11.46 -16.46 26.81
CA LEU A 373 -11.93 -15.26 26.14
C LEU A 373 -12.04 -14.11 27.16
N PRO A 374 -11.70 -12.86 26.78
CA PRO A 374 -12.02 -11.69 27.61
C PRO A 374 -13.55 -11.55 27.76
N PRO A 375 -14.03 -10.92 28.85
CA PRO A 375 -15.46 -10.64 28.99
C PRO A 375 -15.96 -9.75 27.83
N PRO A 376 -17.25 -9.89 27.42
CA PRO A 376 -17.82 -9.03 26.39
C PRO A 376 -17.82 -7.56 26.84
N PRO A 377 -17.69 -6.59 25.90
CA PRO A 377 -17.75 -5.17 26.24
C PRO A 377 -19.10 -4.85 26.88
N SER A 378 -19.09 -4.02 27.92
CA SER A 378 -20.31 -3.53 28.56
C SER A 378 -21.11 -2.70 27.56
N GLU A 379 -22.33 -3.14 27.25
CA GLU A 379 -23.31 -2.31 26.54
C GLU A 379 -23.57 -1.06 27.38
N SER A 380 -23.29 0.11 26.80
CA SER A 380 -23.57 1.43 27.35
C SER A 380 -24.79 2.04 26.70
#